data_AF-A0A9X2GAA4-F1
#
_entry.id   AF-A0A9X2GAA4-F1
#
_cell.length_a   1.000
_cell.length_b   1.000
_cell.length_c   1.000
_cell.angle_alpha   90.00
_cell.angle_beta   90.00
_cell.angle_gamma   90.00
#
_symmetry.space_group_name_H-M   'P 1'
#
loop_
_entity.id
_entity.type
_entity.pdbx_description
1 polymer ?
#
loop_
_entity_poly.entity_id
_entity_poly.type
_entity_poly.pdbx_seq_one_letter_code
_entity_poly.pdbx_strand_id
1 'polypeptide(L)'
;MIAKVFDHAEARAPGHVRPWVVLVDGARHQLDLITAEAARRGIGVHIVIDFVHVLERLWAAAWSLHPPAAPAAEDWVAGHALALLAGRTGHVITALSGQAATTAAHRRDGIDACIRYLTNNLKHLRYDQALEAGWPIATGVIEGACRHLIADRFDLAGARWGLAGAEAVLQLRALIANGHLDEYWHFHRARQHERVHQNDYQDGYSLTA
;
A
#
# COMPACT_ATOMS: atom_id res chain seq x y z
N MET A 1 6.27 13.19 -4.97
CA MET A 1 6.09 11.79 -4.55
C MET A 1 4.99 11.10 -5.38
N ILE A 2 3.76 11.61 -5.39
CA ILE A 2 2.63 11.02 -6.16
C ILE A 2 2.92 10.91 -7.67
N ALA A 3 3.44 11.97 -8.32
CA ALA A 3 3.78 11.93 -9.74
C ALA A 3 4.73 10.76 -10.11
N LYS A 4 5.75 10.49 -9.27
CA LYS A 4 6.67 9.37 -9.49
C LYS A 4 5.98 8.00 -9.40
N VAL A 5 4.97 7.86 -8.54
CA VAL A 5 4.17 6.63 -8.44
C VAL A 5 3.37 6.41 -9.73
N PHE A 6 2.78 7.48 -10.28
CA PHE A 6 2.11 7.42 -11.58
C PHE A 6 3.10 7.09 -12.72
N ASP A 7 4.30 7.69 -12.73
CA ASP A 7 5.34 7.37 -13.72
C ASP A 7 5.71 5.87 -13.69
N HIS A 8 5.86 5.30 -12.48
CA HIS A 8 6.14 3.88 -12.33
C HIS A 8 4.98 2.98 -12.74
N ALA A 9 3.73 3.38 -12.49
CA ALA A 9 2.56 2.63 -12.90
C ALA A 9 2.40 2.64 -14.43
N GLU A 10 2.60 3.80 -15.06
CA GLU A 10 2.55 4.00 -16.51
C GLU A 10 3.66 3.19 -17.22
N ALA A 11 4.89 3.21 -16.68
CA ALA A 11 5.99 2.40 -17.22
C ALA A 11 5.72 0.89 -17.18
N ARG A 12 4.95 0.41 -16.19
CA ARG A 12 4.60 -1.01 -16.05
C ARG A 12 3.39 -1.43 -16.88
N ALA A 13 2.50 -0.49 -17.18
CA ALA A 13 1.25 -0.75 -17.90
C ALA A 13 0.92 0.37 -18.91
N PRO A 14 1.78 0.59 -19.92
CA PRO A 14 1.69 1.75 -20.82
C PRO A 14 0.41 1.79 -21.67
N GLY A 15 -0.29 0.66 -21.83
CA GLY A 15 -1.55 0.57 -22.56
C GLY A 15 -2.81 0.72 -21.71
N HIS A 16 -2.68 0.94 -20.38
CA HIS A 16 -3.81 1.07 -19.45
C HIS A 16 -4.89 -0.04 -19.59
N VAL A 17 -4.47 -1.26 -19.92
CA VAL A 17 -5.35 -2.40 -20.21
C VAL A 17 -6.13 -2.87 -18.98
N ARG A 18 -5.65 -2.53 -17.78
CA ARG A 18 -6.31 -2.84 -16.51
C ARG A 18 -6.64 -1.56 -15.74
N PRO A 19 -7.74 -1.55 -14.97
CA PRO A 19 -8.07 -0.43 -14.10
C PRO A 19 -6.97 -0.18 -13.07
N TRP A 20 -6.70 1.10 -12.79
CA TRP A 20 -5.74 1.49 -11.77
C TRP A 20 -6.44 1.57 -10.43
N VAL A 21 -5.92 0.85 -9.45
CA VAL A 21 -6.40 0.86 -8.07
C VAL A 21 -5.36 1.53 -7.18
N VAL A 22 -5.80 2.50 -6.39
CA VAL A 22 -4.94 3.26 -5.47
C VAL A 22 -5.45 3.02 -4.06
N LEU A 23 -4.64 2.30 -3.28
CA LEU A 23 -4.93 1.96 -1.88
C LEU A 23 -4.26 2.98 -0.95
N VAL A 24 -5.03 3.59 -0.05
CA VAL A 24 -4.57 4.72 0.79
C VAL A 24 -5.17 4.70 2.19
N ASP A 25 -4.57 5.47 3.10
CA ASP A 25 -5.00 5.60 4.50
C ASP A 25 -6.18 6.57 4.72
N GLY A 26 -6.65 7.24 3.66
CA GLY A 26 -7.74 8.21 3.74
C GLY A 26 -7.33 9.60 4.22
N ALA A 27 -6.03 9.93 4.22
CA ALA A 27 -5.55 11.29 4.44
C ALA A 27 -6.03 12.22 3.32
N ARG A 28 -6.81 13.25 3.66
CA ARG A 28 -7.45 14.16 2.69
C ARG A 28 -6.45 14.79 1.71
N HIS A 29 -5.31 15.27 2.22
CA HIS A 29 -4.28 15.86 1.35
C HIS A 29 -3.73 14.85 0.34
N GLN A 30 -3.55 13.58 0.72
CA GLN A 30 -3.10 12.53 -0.18
C GLN A 30 -4.15 12.26 -1.27
N LEU A 31 -5.43 12.18 -0.90
CA LEU A 31 -6.54 12.02 -1.83
C LEU A 31 -6.62 13.16 -2.85
N ASP A 32 -6.45 14.40 -2.40
CA ASP A 32 -6.44 15.58 -3.26
C ASP A 32 -5.29 15.52 -4.27
N LEU A 33 -4.07 15.15 -3.83
CA LEU A 33 -2.91 15.00 -4.70
C LEU A 33 -3.09 13.88 -5.74
N ILE A 34 -3.63 12.72 -5.32
CA ILE A 34 -3.90 11.59 -6.23
C ILE A 34 -4.93 11.99 -7.27
N THR A 35 -6.02 12.62 -6.85
CA THR A 35 -7.10 13.05 -7.75
C THR A 35 -6.61 14.09 -8.74
N ALA A 36 -5.84 15.08 -8.28
CA ALA A 36 -5.27 16.11 -9.14
C ALA A 36 -4.29 15.51 -10.18
N GLU A 37 -3.44 14.58 -9.76
CA GLU A 37 -2.48 13.93 -10.66
C GLU A 37 -3.17 13.02 -11.70
N ALA A 38 -4.16 12.23 -11.26
CA ALA A 38 -4.98 11.41 -12.14
C ALA A 38 -5.70 12.27 -13.20
N ALA A 39 -6.31 13.38 -12.78
CA ALA A 39 -6.95 14.34 -13.68
C ALA A 39 -5.96 14.98 -14.65
N ARG A 40 -4.77 15.39 -14.17
CA ARG A 40 -3.71 15.98 -15.00
C ARG A 40 -3.26 15.04 -16.12
N ARG A 41 -3.25 13.73 -15.87
CA ARG A 41 -2.85 12.70 -16.84
C ARG A 41 -4.02 12.11 -17.64
N GLY A 42 -5.26 12.46 -17.33
CA GLY A 42 -6.44 11.84 -17.94
C GLY A 42 -6.59 10.35 -17.62
N ILE A 43 -6.06 9.90 -16.48
CA ILE A 43 -6.09 8.50 -16.05
C ILE A 43 -7.22 8.29 -15.04
N GLY A 44 -8.10 7.33 -15.32
CA GLY A 44 -9.11 6.88 -14.36
C GLY A 44 -8.48 6.02 -13.26
N VAL A 45 -8.74 6.38 -12.00
CA VAL A 45 -8.28 5.62 -10.83
C VAL A 45 -9.44 5.26 -9.91
N HIS A 46 -9.39 4.05 -9.36
CA HIS A 46 -10.26 3.60 -8.29
C HIS A 46 -9.53 3.74 -6.96
N ILE A 47 -10.01 4.64 -6.12
CA ILE A 47 -9.42 4.88 -4.80
C ILE A 47 -10.16 4.02 -3.78
N VAL A 48 -9.41 3.19 -3.05
CA VAL A 48 -9.91 2.34 -1.97
C VAL A 48 -9.19 2.74 -0.68
N ILE A 49 -9.93 2.90 0.41
CA ILE A 49 -9.32 3.10 1.73
C ILE A 49 -8.86 1.76 2.28
N ASP A 50 -7.64 1.70 2.79
CA ASP A 50 -7.13 0.54 3.49
C ASP A 50 -8.02 0.19 4.69
N PHE A 51 -8.55 -1.04 4.65
CA PHE A 51 -9.46 -1.55 5.66
C PHE A 51 -8.81 -1.66 7.05
N VAL A 52 -7.49 -1.83 7.15
CA VAL A 52 -6.78 -1.86 8.44
C VAL A 52 -6.94 -0.53 9.17
N HIS A 53 -6.80 0.59 8.46
CA HIS A 53 -7.00 1.92 9.04
C HIS A 53 -8.45 2.15 9.46
N VAL A 54 -9.43 1.56 8.75
CA VAL A 54 -10.83 1.59 9.18
C VAL A 54 -11.04 0.78 10.47
N LEU A 55 -10.43 -0.40 10.59
CA LEU A 55 -10.50 -1.22 11.80
C LEU A 55 -9.90 -0.52 13.02
N GLU A 56 -8.78 0.21 12.86
CA GLU A 56 -8.20 1.03 13.94
C GLU A 56 -9.21 2.07 14.45
N ARG A 57 -9.96 2.71 13.54
CA ARG A 57 -11.02 3.67 13.91
C ARG A 57 -12.19 3.00 14.60
N LEU A 58 -12.61 1.82 14.14
CA LEU A 58 -13.66 1.05 14.81
C LEU A 58 -13.25 0.65 16.22
N TRP A 59 -12.02 0.17 16.42
CA TRP A 59 -11.51 -0.14 17.76
C TRP A 59 -11.46 1.09 18.67
N ALA A 60 -11.00 2.23 18.17
CA ALA A 60 -11.03 3.48 18.92
C ALA A 60 -12.47 3.88 19.33
N ALA A 61 -13.45 3.67 18.44
CA ALA A 61 -14.86 3.89 18.75
C ALA A 61 -15.40 2.87 19.77
N ALA A 62 -15.00 1.60 19.67
CA ALA A 62 -15.42 0.57 20.63
C ALA A 62 -14.98 0.93 22.05
N TRP A 63 -13.78 1.49 22.23
CA TRP A 63 -13.30 1.95 23.54
C TRP A 63 -14.04 3.17 24.11
N SER A 64 -14.75 3.93 23.27
CA SER A 64 -15.70 4.93 23.76
C SER A 64 -16.91 4.27 24.44
N LEU A 65 -17.37 3.13 23.93
CA LEU A 65 -18.64 2.49 24.28
C LEU A 65 -18.49 1.37 25.33
N HIS A 66 -17.40 0.63 25.30
CA HIS A 66 -17.18 -0.57 26.11
C HIS A 66 -16.07 -0.37 27.14
N PRO A 67 -16.15 -1.03 28.31
CA PRO A 67 -15.01 -1.15 29.21
C PRO A 67 -13.82 -1.87 28.53
N PRO A 68 -12.58 -1.61 28.95
CA PRO A 68 -11.41 -2.35 28.47
C PRO A 68 -11.59 -3.87 28.63
N ALA A 69 -11.14 -4.63 27.63
CA ALA A 69 -11.20 -6.10 27.58
C ALA A 69 -12.61 -6.73 27.66
N ALA A 70 -13.69 -5.95 27.43
CA ALA A 70 -15.02 -6.52 27.33
C ALA A 70 -15.17 -7.34 26.02
N PRO A 71 -15.56 -8.63 26.08
CA PRO A 71 -15.76 -9.46 24.89
C PRO A 71 -16.74 -8.84 23.88
N ALA A 72 -17.76 -8.13 24.39
CA ALA A 72 -18.74 -7.42 23.58
C ALA A 72 -18.13 -6.35 22.66
N ALA A 73 -16.93 -5.84 22.94
CA ALA A 73 -16.25 -4.87 22.08
C ALA A 73 -15.77 -5.53 20.77
N GLU A 74 -15.29 -6.77 20.84
CA GLU A 74 -14.84 -7.52 19.67
C GLU A 74 -16.02 -7.85 18.75
N ASP A 75 -17.12 -8.37 19.31
CA ASP A 75 -18.35 -8.64 18.56
C ASP A 75 -18.91 -7.36 17.91
N TRP A 76 -18.85 -6.23 18.62
CA TRP A 76 -19.28 -4.94 18.11
C TRP A 76 -18.41 -4.50 16.91
N VAL A 77 -17.08 -4.61 17.02
CA VAL A 77 -16.15 -4.28 15.93
C VAL A 77 -16.38 -5.21 14.74
N ALA A 78 -16.49 -6.52 14.98
CA ALA A 78 -16.72 -7.51 13.94
C ALA A 78 -18.04 -7.25 13.18
N GLY A 79 -19.12 -6.92 13.90
CA GLY A 79 -20.41 -6.59 13.29
C GLY A 79 -20.34 -5.38 12.35
N HIS A 80 -19.69 -4.29 12.77
CA HIS A 80 -19.53 -3.10 11.92
C HIS A 80 -18.53 -3.33 10.78
N ALA A 81 -17.45 -4.07 11.02
CA ALA A 81 -16.49 -4.47 10.01
C ALA A 81 -17.18 -5.25 8.87
N LEU A 82 -17.98 -6.26 9.20
CA LEU A 82 -18.77 -7.02 8.23
C LEU A 82 -19.78 -6.14 7.49
N ALA A 83 -20.41 -5.18 8.17
CA ALA A 83 -21.32 -4.24 7.52
C ALA A 83 -20.60 -3.33 6.52
N LEU A 84 -19.40 -2.84 6.84
CA LEU A 84 -18.57 -2.06 5.94
C LEU A 84 -18.12 -2.87 4.72
N LEU A 85 -17.66 -4.11 4.94
CA LEU A 85 -17.28 -5.03 3.86
C LEU A 85 -18.47 -5.31 2.92
N ALA A 86 -19.68 -5.34 3.45
CA ALA A 86 -20.92 -5.47 2.68
C ALA A 86 -21.40 -4.14 2.05
N GLY A 87 -20.59 -3.08 2.03
CA GLY A 87 -20.92 -1.79 1.41
C GLY A 87 -21.92 -0.93 2.22
N ARG A 88 -22.24 -1.31 3.46
CA ARG A 88 -23.25 -0.64 4.29
C ARG A 88 -22.67 0.51 5.14
N THR A 89 -21.70 1.24 4.60
CA THR A 89 -20.99 2.32 5.30
C THR A 89 -21.92 3.41 5.85
N GLY A 90 -22.95 3.79 5.08
CA GLY A 90 -23.96 4.76 5.55
C GLY A 90 -24.74 4.26 6.77
N HIS A 91 -25.14 2.99 6.78
CA HIS A 91 -25.84 2.37 7.92
C HIS A 91 -24.95 2.34 9.17
N VAL A 92 -23.68 2.02 9.00
CA VAL A 92 -22.68 2.05 10.08
C VAL A 92 -22.56 3.47 10.64
N ILE A 93 -22.39 4.49 9.80
CA ILE A 93 -22.36 5.90 10.25
C ILE A 93 -23.61 6.25 11.07
N THR A 94 -24.80 5.88 10.60
CA THR A 94 -26.06 6.12 11.32
C THR A 94 -26.10 5.42 12.67
N ALA A 95 -25.68 4.15 12.73
CA ALA A 95 -25.63 3.38 13.97
C ALA A 95 -24.66 3.99 14.99
N LEU A 96 -23.43 4.32 14.58
CA LEU A 96 -22.46 4.99 15.47
C LEU A 96 -22.97 6.35 15.91
N SER A 97 -23.63 7.12 15.04
CA SER A 97 -24.20 8.43 15.41
C SER A 97 -25.28 8.31 16.50
N GLY A 98 -26.13 7.27 16.42
CA GLY A 98 -27.11 6.96 17.46
C GLY A 98 -26.46 6.60 18.79
N GLN A 99 -25.38 5.82 18.78
CA GLN A 99 -24.62 5.46 19.98
C GLN A 99 -23.86 6.66 20.57
N ALA A 100 -23.31 7.53 19.73
CA ALA A 100 -22.64 8.75 20.18
C ALA A 100 -23.62 9.70 20.88
N ALA A 101 -24.88 9.78 20.42
CA ALA A 101 -25.90 10.64 21.02
C ALA A 101 -26.21 10.28 22.49
N THR A 102 -26.09 9.01 22.87
CA THR A 102 -26.34 8.52 24.24
C THR A 102 -25.06 8.37 25.08
N THR A 103 -23.89 8.59 24.47
CA THR A 103 -22.58 8.48 25.14
C THR A 103 -22.19 9.80 25.82
N ALA A 104 -21.62 9.75 27.03
CA ALA A 104 -21.18 10.92 27.75
C ALA A 104 -20.04 11.66 27.04
N ALA A 105 -20.08 13.00 27.03
CA ALA A 105 -19.16 13.86 26.26
C ALA A 105 -17.67 13.49 26.39
N HIS A 106 -17.20 13.28 27.61
CA HIS A 106 -15.80 12.96 27.89
C HIS A 106 -15.32 11.58 27.38
N ARG A 107 -16.23 10.75 26.85
CA ARG A 107 -15.92 9.44 26.27
C ARG A 107 -16.09 9.40 24.75
N ARG A 108 -16.59 10.47 24.12
CA ARG A 108 -17.03 10.44 22.71
C ARG A 108 -15.93 10.60 21.67
N ASP A 109 -14.73 10.99 22.07
CA ASP A 109 -13.65 11.34 21.12
C ASP A 109 -13.37 10.24 20.08
N GLY A 110 -13.33 8.98 20.51
CA GLY A 110 -13.09 7.82 19.64
C GLY A 110 -14.22 7.60 18.63
N ILE A 111 -15.47 7.56 19.10
CA ILE A 111 -16.64 7.36 18.23
C ILE A 111 -16.86 8.54 17.27
N ASP A 112 -16.68 9.78 17.72
CA ASP A 112 -16.81 10.98 16.89
C ASP A 112 -15.71 11.03 15.82
N ALA A 113 -14.48 10.64 16.16
CA ALA A 113 -13.39 10.52 15.20
C ALA A 113 -13.67 9.44 14.14
N CYS A 114 -14.22 8.29 14.54
CA CYS A 114 -14.61 7.22 13.62
C CYS A 114 -15.72 7.70 12.66
N ILE A 115 -16.80 8.28 13.18
CA ILE A 115 -17.91 8.83 12.38
C ILE A 115 -17.39 9.83 11.34
N ARG A 116 -16.56 10.79 11.77
CA ARG A 116 -15.97 11.80 10.89
C ARG A 116 -15.09 11.15 9.81
N TYR A 117 -14.27 10.17 10.18
CA TYR A 117 -13.39 9.48 9.23
C TYR A 117 -14.18 8.71 8.18
N LEU A 118 -15.19 7.93 8.58
CA LEU A 118 -16.06 7.20 7.66
C LEU A 118 -16.87 8.13 6.76
N THR A 119 -17.37 9.24 7.31
CA THR A 119 -18.16 10.23 6.56
C THR A 119 -17.31 10.92 5.48
N ASN A 120 -16.11 11.38 5.85
CA ASN A 120 -15.21 12.07 4.93
C ASN A 120 -14.74 11.15 3.78
N ASN A 121 -14.64 9.85 4.04
CA ASN A 121 -14.17 8.85 3.09
C ASN A 121 -15.29 8.00 2.48
N LEU A 122 -16.57 8.32 2.69
CA LEU A 122 -17.72 7.48 2.32
C LEU A 122 -17.65 6.96 0.87
N LYS A 123 -17.26 7.82 -0.07
CA LYS A 123 -17.15 7.48 -1.50
C LYS A 123 -16.03 6.48 -1.82
N HIS A 124 -15.06 6.31 -0.92
CA HIS A 124 -13.89 5.44 -1.06
C HIS A 124 -14.01 4.15 -0.23
N LEU A 125 -15.10 3.99 0.53
CA LEU A 125 -15.39 2.84 1.40
C LEU A 125 -16.38 1.85 0.73
N ARG A 126 -16.26 1.68 -0.59
CA ARG A 126 -17.08 0.76 -1.41
C ARG A 126 -16.43 -0.61 -1.48
N TYR A 127 -16.30 -1.25 -0.32
CA TYR A 127 -15.66 -2.56 -0.21
C TYR A 127 -16.43 -3.67 -0.93
N ASP A 128 -17.77 -3.55 -0.99
CA ASP A 128 -18.64 -4.41 -1.80
C ASP A 128 -18.16 -4.47 -3.25
N GLN A 129 -17.94 -3.30 -3.86
CA GLN A 129 -17.50 -3.18 -5.24
C GLN A 129 -16.04 -3.62 -5.43
N ALA A 130 -15.17 -3.25 -4.49
CA ALA A 130 -13.77 -3.62 -4.54
C ALA A 130 -13.59 -5.15 -4.47
N LEU A 131 -14.32 -5.82 -3.58
CA LEU A 131 -14.28 -7.28 -3.43
C LEU A 131 -14.87 -7.99 -4.64
N GLU A 132 -16.01 -7.51 -5.17
CA GLU A 132 -16.61 -8.05 -6.41
C GLU A 132 -15.67 -7.94 -7.61
N ALA A 133 -14.94 -6.82 -7.72
CA ALA A 133 -13.97 -6.59 -8.79
C ALA A 133 -12.59 -7.24 -8.55
N GLY A 134 -12.38 -7.92 -7.42
CA GLY A 134 -11.10 -8.54 -7.05
C GLY A 134 -9.98 -7.55 -6.74
N TRP A 135 -10.32 -6.33 -6.33
CA TRP A 135 -9.35 -5.30 -5.97
C TRP A 135 -8.82 -5.49 -4.54
N PRO A 136 -7.54 -5.14 -4.28
CA PRO A 136 -7.00 -5.18 -2.93
C PRO A 136 -7.69 -4.13 -2.04
N ILE A 137 -8.05 -4.53 -0.81
CA ILE A 137 -8.70 -3.66 0.18
C ILE A 137 -7.83 -3.36 1.41
N ALA A 138 -6.67 -4.02 1.53
CA ALA A 138 -5.77 -3.87 2.66
C ALA A 138 -4.31 -3.99 2.21
N THR A 139 -3.41 -3.23 2.84
CA THR A 139 -1.99 -3.20 2.47
C THR A 139 -1.20 -4.41 2.99
N GLY A 140 -1.81 -5.34 3.73
CA GLY A 140 -1.09 -6.47 4.35
C GLY A 140 -0.18 -7.27 3.40
N VAL A 141 -0.56 -7.43 2.12
CA VAL A 141 0.32 -8.07 1.11
C VAL A 141 1.55 -7.20 0.81
N ILE A 142 1.38 -5.88 0.73
CA ILE A 142 2.45 -4.91 0.52
C ILE A 142 3.36 -4.84 1.75
N GLU A 143 2.78 -4.78 2.94
CA GLU A 143 3.55 -4.77 4.20
C GLU A 143 4.33 -6.07 4.40
N GLY A 144 3.73 -7.22 4.05
CA GLY A 144 4.40 -8.51 4.06
C GLY A 144 5.60 -8.53 3.10
N ALA A 145 5.43 -8.01 1.88
CA ALA A 145 6.51 -7.89 0.91
C ALA A 145 7.61 -6.94 1.38
N CYS A 146 7.26 -5.78 1.94
CA CYS A 146 8.21 -4.83 2.52
C CYS A 146 8.97 -5.44 3.71
N ARG A 147 8.28 -6.13 4.61
CA ARG A 147 8.92 -6.83 5.73
C ARG A 147 9.92 -7.87 5.22
N HIS A 148 9.46 -8.73 4.30
CA HIS A 148 10.29 -9.78 3.74
C HIS A 148 11.50 -9.24 2.98
N LEU A 149 11.31 -8.33 2.02
CA LEU A 149 12.37 -7.82 1.16
C LEU A 149 13.27 -6.79 1.83
N ILE A 150 12.74 -6.02 2.77
CA ILE A 150 13.45 -4.91 3.41
C ILE A 150 13.77 -5.28 4.87
N ALA A 151 12.77 -5.28 5.74
CA ALA A 151 12.98 -5.32 7.19
C ALA A 151 13.81 -6.52 7.66
N ASP A 152 13.52 -7.72 7.15
CA ASP A 152 14.22 -8.96 7.53
C ASP A 152 15.74 -8.93 7.30
N ARG A 153 16.24 -8.01 6.46
CA ARG A 153 17.68 -7.85 6.21
C ARG A 153 18.24 -6.54 6.75
N PHE A 154 17.50 -5.46 6.59
CA PHE A 154 18.01 -4.12 6.83
C PHE A 154 17.73 -3.63 8.25
N ASP A 155 16.72 -4.17 8.94
CA ASP A 155 16.29 -3.74 10.28
C ASP A 155 16.82 -4.67 11.39
N LEU A 156 18.00 -5.26 11.17
CA LEU A 156 18.68 -6.11 12.15
C LEU A 156 19.53 -5.28 13.10
N ALA A 157 19.60 -5.70 14.36
CA ALA A 157 20.43 -5.04 15.36
C ALA A 157 21.90 -4.96 14.90
N GLY A 158 22.48 -3.75 14.94
CA GLY A 158 23.86 -3.51 14.53
C GLY A 158 24.09 -3.39 13.02
N ALA A 159 23.06 -3.55 12.17
CA ALA A 159 23.18 -3.36 10.74
C ALA A 159 23.41 -1.88 10.39
N ARG A 160 24.38 -1.62 9.50
CA ARG A 160 24.66 -0.29 8.97
C ARG A 160 24.80 -0.38 7.46
N TRP A 161 24.07 0.46 6.75
CA TRP A 161 24.00 0.43 5.30
C TRP A 161 24.20 1.83 4.73
N GLY A 162 25.07 1.94 3.72
CA GLY A 162 25.04 3.08 2.81
C GLY A 162 23.94 2.88 1.77
N LEU A 163 23.37 3.97 1.24
CA LEU A 163 22.26 3.93 0.29
C LEU A 163 22.56 3.02 -0.92
N ALA A 164 23.73 3.18 -1.54
CA ALA A 164 24.14 2.38 -2.70
C ALA A 164 24.23 0.88 -2.38
N GLY A 165 24.75 0.52 -1.20
CA GLY A 165 24.85 -0.87 -0.76
C GLY A 165 23.48 -1.48 -0.42
N ALA A 166 22.61 -0.69 0.23
CA ALA A 166 21.24 -1.11 0.53
C ALA A 166 20.45 -1.36 -0.75
N GLU A 167 20.52 -0.44 -1.71
CA GLU A 167 19.82 -0.56 -2.99
C GLU A 167 20.30 -1.79 -3.78
N ALA A 168 21.62 -1.99 -3.89
CA ALA A 168 22.18 -3.15 -4.59
C ALA A 168 21.66 -4.47 -3.97
N VAL A 169 21.73 -4.61 -2.65
CA VAL A 169 21.22 -5.81 -1.96
C VAL A 169 19.71 -5.95 -2.14
N LEU A 170 18.95 -4.87 -2.06
CA LEU A 170 17.49 -4.92 -2.26
C LEU A 170 17.13 -5.39 -3.67
N GLN A 171 17.84 -4.92 -4.71
CA GLN A 171 17.64 -5.37 -6.09
C GLN A 171 17.92 -6.86 -6.25
N LEU A 172 19.02 -7.36 -5.68
CA LEU A 172 19.34 -8.79 -5.65
C LEU A 172 18.26 -9.62 -4.94
N ARG A 173 17.77 -9.15 -3.78
CA ARG A 173 16.69 -9.82 -3.06
C ARG A 173 15.39 -9.85 -3.87
N ALA A 174 15.06 -8.77 -4.57
CA ALA A 174 13.89 -8.72 -5.45
C ALA A 174 14.01 -9.73 -6.61
N LEU A 175 15.20 -9.87 -7.22
CA LEU A 175 15.44 -10.88 -8.25
C LEU A 175 15.24 -12.30 -7.72
N ILE A 176 15.77 -12.59 -6.53
CA ILE A 176 15.61 -13.90 -5.88
C ILE A 176 14.14 -14.19 -5.57
N ALA A 177 13.44 -13.25 -4.93
CA ALA A 177 12.05 -13.41 -4.55
C ALA A 177 11.12 -13.61 -5.77
N ASN A 178 11.46 -13.00 -6.90
CA ASN A 178 10.75 -13.17 -8.16
C ASN A 178 11.17 -14.43 -8.95
N GLY A 179 12.19 -15.18 -8.49
CA GLY A 179 12.71 -16.34 -9.22
C GLY A 179 13.51 -16.00 -10.47
N HIS A 180 13.97 -14.75 -10.62
CA HIS A 180 14.66 -14.25 -11.82
C HIS A 180 16.19 -14.18 -11.67
N LEU A 181 16.75 -14.71 -10.58
CA LEU A 181 18.19 -14.61 -10.31
C LEU A 181 19.01 -15.26 -11.43
N ASP A 182 18.62 -16.44 -11.90
CA ASP A 182 19.39 -17.19 -12.90
C ASP A 182 19.43 -16.44 -14.24
N GLU A 183 18.28 -15.99 -14.73
CA GLU A 183 18.18 -15.18 -15.96
C GLU A 183 19.01 -13.90 -15.85
N TYR A 184 18.88 -13.18 -14.73
CA TYR A 184 19.69 -12.00 -14.48
C TYR A 184 21.18 -12.32 -14.45
N TRP A 185 21.58 -13.44 -13.85
CA TRP A 185 22.99 -13.82 -13.75
C TRP A 185 23.60 -14.12 -15.12
N HIS A 186 22.84 -14.79 -16.00
CA HIS A 186 23.24 -14.99 -17.40
C HIS A 186 23.42 -13.65 -18.12
N PHE A 187 22.43 -12.75 -18.03
CA PHE A 187 22.51 -11.41 -18.60
C PHE A 187 23.71 -10.61 -18.06
N HIS A 188 23.89 -10.60 -16.74
CA HIS A 188 24.96 -9.85 -16.07
C HIS A 188 26.34 -10.31 -16.53
N ARG A 189 26.57 -11.64 -16.60
CA ARG A 189 27.85 -12.18 -17.10
C ARG A 189 28.13 -11.76 -18.53
N ALA A 190 27.15 -11.82 -19.42
CA ALA A 190 27.30 -11.38 -20.80
C ALA A 190 27.68 -9.89 -20.87
N ARG A 191 26.98 -9.03 -20.12
CA ARG A 191 27.28 -7.59 -20.05
C ARG A 191 28.63 -7.27 -19.43
N GLN A 192 29.05 -8.01 -18.40
CA GLN A 192 30.39 -7.84 -17.84
C GLN A 192 31.48 -8.27 -18.82
N HIS A 193 31.26 -9.37 -19.54
CA HIS A 193 32.19 -9.81 -20.58
C HIS A 193 32.34 -8.76 -21.68
N GLU A 194 31.25 -8.19 -22.18
CA GLU A 194 31.30 -7.06 -23.14
C GLU A 194 32.06 -5.86 -22.57
N ARG A 195 31.72 -5.43 -21.34
CA ARG A 195 32.33 -4.26 -20.71
C ARG A 195 33.84 -4.41 -20.51
N VAL A 196 34.31 -5.59 -20.14
CA VAL A 196 35.74 -5.85 -19.83
C VAL A 196 36.53 -6.22 -21.08
N HIS A 197 35.94 -6.95 -22.03
CA HIS A 197 36.69 -7.55 -23.15
C HIS A 197 36.37 -6.96 -24.53
N GLN A 198 35.36 -6.11 -24.71
CA GLN A 198 35.15 -5.45 -26.02
C GLN A 198 35.88 -4.11 -26.15
N ASN A 199 36.25 -3.45 -25.04
CA ASN A 199 37.01 -2.19 -25.09
C ASN A 199 38.53 -2.40 -25.19
N ASP A 200 39.09 -3.47 -24.60
CA ASP A 200 40.55 -3.65 -24.50
C ASP A 200 41.17 -4.42 -25.69
N TYR A 201 40.36 -5.04 -26.56
CA TYR A 201 40.86 -5.86 -27.68
C TYR A 201 40.70 -5.20 -29.06
N GLN A 202 40.31 -3.91 -29.13
CA GLN A 202 40.28 -3.15 -30.39
C GLN A 202 41.58 -2.40 -30.69
N ASP A 203 42.51 -2.30 -29.75
CA ASP A 203 43.86 -1.83 -30.04
C ASP A 203 44.67 -2.96 -30.69
N GLY A 204 44.71 -2.90 -32.02
CA GLY A 204 45.29 -3.92 -32.89
C GLY A 204 46.73 -4.28 -32.52
N TYR A 205 46.94 -5.54 -32.13
CA TYR A 205 48.26 -6.14 -32.16
C TYR A 205 48.69 -6.30 -33.62
N SER A 206 49.53 -5.37 -34.10
CA SER A 206 50.33 -5.61 -35.31
C SER A 206 51.43 -6.59 -34.96
N LEU A 207 51.24 -7.86 -35.30
CA LEU A 207 52.30 -8.86 -35.25
C LEU A 207 53.25 -8.58 -36.42
N THR A 208 54.39 -7.94 -36.12
CA THR A 208 55.51 -7.84 -37.06
C THR A 208 56.12 -9.23 -37.24
N ALA A 209 56.06 -9.74 -38.47
CA ALA A 209 56.69 -10.97 -38.93
C ALA A 209 58.21 -10.83 -39.09
#